data_AF-A0A645E179-F1
#
_entry.id   AF-A0A645E179-F1
#
_cell.length_a   1.000
_cell.length_b   1.000
_cell.length_c   1.000
_cell.angle_alpha   90.00
_cell.angle_beta   90.00
_cell.angle_gamma   90.00
#
_symmetry.space_group_name_H-M   'P 1'
#
loop_
_entity.id
_entity.type
_entity.pdbx_description
1 polymer ?
#
loop_
_entity_poly.entity_id
_entity_poly.type
_entity_poly.pdbx_seq_one_letter_code
_entity_poly.pdbx_strand_id
1 'polypeptide(L)'
;MMTERYDMLNIIEKELLNNGDLFGELQAGTPEDPAVYMESVHHFYKEVSGTPLIRPAWYYDVEQQGEGIADVTTHLIDLLFWKCFPDQSIDYNKDIRNITATHWPTEVELYQFTKSTGETTFPDYLHKYIDNSTLKVYANGTLHFNVKNRNVGLKVIWNWQAPEGSSDTFMSVIKGTKAVLKTVQNKDQGFVKQLYVQKPEGLDQDEFYGNLQKAIEKIRITYPFVSMSATSKKGEYLINIPVENREGHESHFRYVAESFFSFLVNRDMPEWEKTNTLAKYYITTKAVEVAKDRD
;
A
#
# COMPACT_ATOMS: atom_id res chain seq x y z
N MET A 1 -11.38 3.18 -7.53
CA MET A 1 -10.32 3.66 -8.44
C MET A 1 -9.19 4.30 -7.64
N MET A 2 -7.95 3.83 -7.80
CA MET A 2 -6.73 4.43 -7.24
C MET A 2 -5.56 4.18 -8.20
N THR A 3 -4.58 5.09 -8.21
CA THR A 3 -3.40 5.05 -9.10
C THR A 3 -2.60 3.77 -8.98
N GLU A 4 -2.37 3.29 -7.75
CA GLU A 4 -1.57 2.09 -7.50
C GLU A 4 -2.12 0.82 -8.16
N ARG A 5 -3.40 0.76 -8.54
CA ARG A 5 -3.95 -0.39 -9.29
C ARG A 5 -3.31 -0.57 -10.68
N TYR A 6 -2.72 0.49 -11.22
CA TYR A 6 -2.10 0.49 -12.56
C TYR A 6 -0.59 0.24 -12.54
N ASP A 7 0.02 0.13 -11.35
CA ASP A 7 1.40 -0.34 -11.24
C ASP A 7 1.47 -1.80 -11.74
N MET A 8 2.32 -2.06 -12.74
CA MET A 8 2.46 -3.38 -13.35
C MET A 8 2.77 -4.47 -12.33
N LEU A 9 3.54 -4.19 -11.27
CA LEU A 9 3.76 -5.17 -10.20
C LEU A 9 2.45 -5.54 -9.50
N ASN A 10 1.59 -4.56 -9.23
CA ASN A 10 0.30 -4.79 -8.56
C ASN A 10 -0.67 -5.56 -9.46
N ILE A 11 -0.62 -5.33 -10.78
CA ILE A 11 -1.39 -6.08 -11.79
C ILE A 11 -0.93 -7.55 -11.82
N ILE A 12 0.37 -7.79 -11.94
CA ILE A 12 0.91 -9.16 -11.98
C ILE A 12 0.71 -9.88 -10.64
N GLU A 13 0.88 -9.18 -9.50
CA GLU A 13 0.59 -9.75 -8.18
C GLU A 13 -0.89 -10.17 -8.08
N LYS A 14 -1.83 -9.35 -8.57
CA LYS A 14 -3.26 -9.71 -8.64
C LYS A 14 -3.50 -10.98 -9.47
N GLU A 15 -2.88 -11.13 -10.63
CA GLU A 15 -3.02 -12.34 -11.47
C GLU A 15 -2.51 -13.60 -10.75
N LEU A 16 -1.38 -13.49 -10.05
CA LEU A 16 -0.81 -14.60 -9.28
C LEU A 16 -1.67 -14.97 -8.06
N LEU A 17 -2.20 -13.97 -7.33
CA LEU A 17 -3.11 -14.19 -6.20
C LEU A 17 -4.41 -14.88 -6.61
N ASN A 18 -4.90 -14.60 -7.82
CA ASN A 18 -6.14 -15.17 -8.32
C ASN A 18 -5.93 -16.47 -9.11
N ASN A 19 -4.73 -17.06 -9.05
CA ASN A 19 -4.44 -18.37 -9.60
C ASN A 19 -4.57 -19.45 -8.50
N GLY A 20 -5.69 -20.18 -8.48
CA GLY A 20 -5.97 -21.18 -7.44
C GLY A 20 -5.03 -22.40 -7.41
N ASP A 21 -4.35 -22.70 -8.53
CA ASP A 21 -3.36 -23.79 -8.57
C ASP A 21 -2.05 -23.37 -7.89
N LEU A 22 -1.64 -22.12 -8.07
CA LEU A 22 -0.42 -21.55 -7.46
C LEU A 22 -0.67 -21.03 -6.03
N PHE A 23 -1.63 -20.13 -5.86
CA PHE A 23 -1.86 -19.41 -4.60
C PHE A 23 -2.81 -20.16 -3.66
N GLY A 24 -3.76 -20.89 -4.23
CA GLY A 24 -4.86 -21.46 -3.48
C GLY A 24 -5.83 -20.37 -3.03
N GLU A 25 -6.18 -20.39 -1.74
CA GLU A 25 -7.12 -19.44 -1.14
C GLU A 25 -6.37 -18.51 -0.18
N LEU A 26 -6.83 -17.26 -0.06
CA LEU A 26 -6.30 -16.34 0.97
C LEU A 26 -6.55 -16.94 2.36
N GLN A 27 -5.49 -17.10 3.15
CA GLN A 27 -5.56 -17.64 4.50
C GLN A 27 -6.35 -16.73 5.44
N ALA A 28 -6.91 -17.28 6.53
CA ALA A 28 -7.58 -16.47 7.54
C ALA A 28 -6.61 -15.51 8.28
N GLY A 29 -5.41 -16.00 8.59
CA GLY A 29 -4.46 -15.31 9.46
C GLY A 29 -4.99 -15.13 10.89
N THR A 30 -4.19 -14.49 11.73
CA THR A 30 -4.54 -14.09 13.10
C THR A 30 -4.24 -12.59 13.29
N PRO A 31 -4.71 -11.95 14.37
CA PRO A 31 -4.32 -10.57 14.66
C PRO A 31 -2.79 -10.37 14.76
N GLU A 32 -2.08 -11.35 15.33
CA GLU A 32 -0.62 -11.32 15.53
C GLU A 32 0.15 -11.73 14.26
N ASP A 33 -0.43 -12.62 13.45
CA ASP A 33 0.12 -13.07 12.17
C ASP A 33 -0.93 -12.94 11.06
N PRO A 34 -1.14 -11.73 10.52
CA PRO A 34 -2.21 -11.47 9.58
C PRO A 34 -1.99 -12.21 8.26
N ALA A 35 -3.09 -12.44 7.55
CA ALA A 35 -3.07 -13.01 6.20
C ALA A 35 -2.50 -12.02 5.18
N VAL A 36 -2.74 -10.73 5.42
CA VAL A 36 -2.21 -9.63 4.64
C VAL A 36 -1.53 -8.63 5.57
N TYR A 37 -0.25 -8.38 5.32
CA TYR A 37 0.47 -7.28 5.93
C TYR A 37 0.96 -6.32 4.84
N MET A 38 0.82 -5.01 5.05
CA MET A 38 1.44 -3.99 4.19
C MET A 38 2.02 -2.86 5.03
N GLU A 39 3.23 -2.44 4.69
CA GLU A 39 3.91 -1.31 5.32
C GLU A 39 4.44 -0.36 4.24
N SER A 40 4.16 0.93 4.40
CA SER A 40 4.67 2.00 3.53
C SER A 40 5.36 3.08 4.36
N VAL A 41 6.58 3.42 3.96
CA VAL A 41 7.38 4.49 4.59
C VAL A 41 7.60 5.59 3.57
N HIS A 42 7.05 6.76 3.87
CA HIS A 42 7.17 7.98 3.10
C HIS A 42 7.96 9.05 3.84
N HIS A 43 8.29 10.10 3.12
CA HIS A 43 9.07 11.22 3.64
C HIS A 43 8.44 12.55 3.26
N PHE A 44 8.26 13.44 4.24
CA PHE A 44 7.73 14.79 4.02
C PHE A 44 8.62 15.56 3.05
N TYR A 45 9.92 15.56 3.31
CA TYR A 45 10.90 16.27 2.53
C TYR A 45 11.56 15.38 1.48
N LYS A 46 11.54 15.86 0.24
CA LYS A 46 12.20 15.23 -0.91
C LYS A 46 12.85 16.31 -1.76
N GLU A 47 13.98 15.99 -2.36
CA GLU A 47 14.65 16.84 -3.36
C GLU A 47 14.61 16.13 -4.71
N VAL A 48 14.27 16.88 -5.75
CA VAL A 48 14.34 16.41 -7.15
C VAL A 48 15.25 17.37 -7.90
N SER A 49 16.35 16.85 -8.44
CA SER A 49 17.37 17.65 -9.14
C SER A 49 17.88 18.85 -8.32
N GLY A 50 18.11 18.64 -7.01
CA GLY A 50 18.58 19.67 -6.07
C GLY A 50 17.54 20.72 -5.69
N THR A 51 16.30 20.57 -6.15
CA THR A 51 15.19 21.46 -5.80
C THR A 51 14.27 20.78 -4.77
N PRO A 52 14.01 21.42 -3.62
CA PRO A 52 13.03 20.93 -2.65
C PRO A 52 11.63 20.80 -3.27
N LEU A 53 10.96 19.68 -3.05
CA LEU A 53 9.52 19.57 -3.31
C LEU A 53 8.77 20.31 -2.21
N ILE A 54 8.25 21.49 -2.55
CA ILE A 54 7.52 22.35 -1.62
C ILE A 54 6.13 21.80 -1.37
N ARG A 55 5.74 21.78 -0.09
CA ARG A 55 4.40 21.45 0.39
C ARG A 55 3.76 22.68 0.99
N PRO A 56 2.43 22.83 0.86
CA PRO A 56 1.75 23.89 1.58
C PRO A 56 1.83 23.64 3.10
N ALA A 57 1.91 24.72 3.88
CA ALA A 57 2.01 24.63 5.34
C ALA A 57 0.85 23.84 5.99
N TRP A 58 -0.36 23.91 5.42
CA TRP A 58 -1.52 23.15 5.89
C TRP A 58 -1.38 21.63 5.72
N TYR A 59 -0.42 21.14 4.92
CA TYR A 59 -0.12 19.71 4.81
C TYR A 59 0.33 19.10 6.15
N TYR A 60 0.85 19.93 7.06
CA TYR A 60 1.27 19.55 8.41
C TYR A 60 0.13 19.67 9.44
N ASP A 61 -1.06 20.13 9.03
CA ASP A 61 -2.26 20.18 9.87
C ASP A 61 -3.15 18.96 9.59
N VAL A 62 -3.24 18.04 10.54
CA VAL A 62 -4.04 16.82 10.39
C VAL A 62 -5.55 17.07 10.35
N GLU A 63 -6.03 18.27 10.69
CA GLU A 63 -7.43 18.65 10.47
C GLU A 63 -7.72 19.11 9.04
N GLN A 64 -6.67 19.44 8.25
CA GLN A 64 -6.80 19.86 6.86
C GLN A 64 -6.34 18.75 5.89
N GLN A 65 -5.17 18.16 6.13
CA GLN A 65 -4.64 17.04 5.34
C GLN A 65 -5.31 15.71 5.70
N GLY A 66 -5.71 15.54 6.97
CA GLY A 66 -6.04 14.24 7.54
C GLY A 66 -4.83 13.58 8.22
N GLU A 67 -5.09 12.74 9.22
CA GLU A 67 -4.04 11.93 9.83
C GLU A 67 -3.49 10.89 8.86
N GLY A 68 -2.23 10.51 9.03
CA GLY A 68 -1.56 9.60 8.10
C GLY A 68 -2.24 8.22 7.99
N ILE A 69 -2.85 7.74 9.09
CA ILE A 69 -3.64 6.51 9.08
C ILE A 69 -4.91 6.59 8.23
N ALA A 70 -5.42 7.79 7.92
CA ALA A 70 -6.55 8.00 7.03
C ALA A 70 -6.16 8.51 5.63
N ASP A 71 -4.92 8.92 5.43
CA ASP A 71 -4.39 9.39 4.14
C ASP A 71 -3.88 8.20 3.29
N VAL A 72 -2.59 7.89 3.35
CA VAL A 72 -1.92 6.87 2.50
C VAL A 72 -2.52 5.48 2.65
N THR A 73 -3.01 5.13 3.85
CA THR A 73 -3.66 3.83 4.11
C THR A 73 -4.85 3.58 3.18
N THR A 74 -5.47 4.64 2.65
CA THR A 74 -6.49 4.55 1.60
C THR A 74 -5.98 3.75 0.40
N HIS A 75 -4.75 3.98 -0.06
CA HIS A 75 -4.17 3.19 -1.16
C HIS A 75 -3.96 1.72 -0.78
N LEU A 76 -3.52 1.45 0.45
CA LEU A 76 -3.26 0.08 0.92
C LEU A 76 -4.54 -0.75 1.01
N ILE A 77 -5.60 -0.17 1.59
CA ILE A 77 -6.92 -0.83 1.67
C ILE A 77 -7.51 -1.03 0.28
N ASP A 78 -7.38 -0.05 -0.60
CA ASP A 78 -7.83 -0.17 -1.99
C ASP A 78 -7.13 -1.31 -2.74
N LEU A 79 -5.79 -1.41 -2.61
CA LEU A 79 -5.01 -2.51 -3.18
C LEU A 79 -5.39 -3.87 -2.59
N LEU A 80 -5.57 -3.95 -1.27
CA LEU A 80 -6.07 -5.16 -0.62
C LEU A 80 -7.38 -5.63 -1.26
N PHE A 81 -8.37 -4.73 -1.36
CA PHE A 81 -9.67 -5.06 -1.92
C PHE A 81 -9.57 -5.47 -3.38
N TRP A 82 -8.84 -4.71 -4.18
CA TRP A 82 -8.72 -4.92 -5.62
C TRP A 82 -7.94 -6.19 -5.97
N LYS A 83 -6.91 -6.55 -5.19
CA LYS A 83 -6.09 -7.75 -5.41
C LYS A 83 -6.74 -9.02 -4.87
N CYS A 84 -7.21 -8.97 -3.61
CA CYS A 84 -7.63 -10.15 -2.86
C CYS A 84 -9.13 -10.46 -2.99
N PHE A 85 -9.94 -9.48 -3.38
CA PHE A 85 -11.39 -9.64 -3.55
C PHE A 85 -11.85 -9.01 -4.88
N PRO A 86 -11.24 -9.39 -6.02
CA PRO A 86 -11.50 -8.72 -7.29
C PRO A 86 -12.96 -8.80 -7.69
N ASP A 87 -13.52 -7.66 -8.11
CA ASP A 87 -14.91 -7.48 -8.52
C ASP A 87 -15.96 -7.84 -7.46
N GLN A 88 -15.54 -8.08 -6.22
CA GLN A 88 -16.44 -8.37 -5.11
C GLN A 88 -16.77 -7.10 -4.34
N SER A 89 -18.05 -6.91 -4.05
CA SER A 89 -18.50 -5.89 -3.10
C SER A 89 -18.08 -6.25 -1.67
N ILE A 90 -17.73 -5.22 -0.91
CA ILE A 90 -17.40 -5.28 0.51
C ILE A 90 -18.37 -4.35 1.23
N ASP A 91 -19.31 -4.94 1.96
CA ASP A 91 -20.27 -4.19 2.77
C ASP A 91 -19.63 -3.90 4.13
N TYR A 92 -19.30 -2.64 4.39
CA TYR A 92 -18.63 -2.25 5.63
C TYR A 92 -19.42 -2.56 6.90
N ASN A 93 -20.75 -2.69 6.80
CA ASN A 93 -21.58 -3.06 7.94
C ASN A 93 -21.54 -4.57 8.24
N LYS A 94 -21.12 -5.41 7.30
CA LYS A 94 -21.16 -6.88 7.41
C LYS A 94 -19.78 -7.50 7.39
N ASP A 95 -18.97 -7.07 6.45
CA ASP A 95 -17.71 -7.69 6.08
C ASP A 95 -16.53 -7.16 6.89
N ILE A 96 -16.65 -5.97 7.50
CA ILE A 96 -15.59 -5.32 8.26
C ILE A 96 -15.84 -5.44 9.76
N ARG A 97 -14.86 -5.95 10.50
CA ARG A 97 -14.90 -6.19 11.95
C ARG A 97 -13.56 -5.91 12.61
N ASN A 98 -13.59 -5.82 13.95
CA ASN A 98 -12.40 -5.81 14.82
C ASN A 98 -11.34 -4.78 14.43
N ILE A 99 -11.76 -3.56 14.10
CA ILE A 99 -10.84 -2.46 13.80
C ILE A 99 -10.12 -2.07 15.09
N THR A 100 -8.80 -2.14 15.08
CA THR A 100 -7.92 -1.59 16.10
C THR A 100 -6.84 -0.75 15.44
N ALA A 101 -6.53 0.41 16.01
CA ALA A 101 -5.52 1.29 15.44
C ALA A 101 -4.68 1.93 16.55
N THR A 102 -3.48 2.35 16.17
CA THR A 102 -2.63 3.26 16.93
C THR A 102 -2.13 4.35 16.00
N HIS A 103 -1.80 5.51 16.56
CA HIS A 103 -1.14 6.58 15.84
C HIS A 103 0.00 7.17 16.66
N TRP A 104 0.90 7.89 16.01
CA TRP A 104 1.94 8.66 16.68
C TRP A 104 2.46 9.77 15.76
N PRO A 105 3.02 10.85 16.33
CA PRO A 105 3.50 11.96 15.52
C PRO A 105 4.88 11.70 14.91
N THR A 106 5.13 12.34 13.77
CA THR A 106 6.47 12.71 13.34
C THR A 106 6.77 14.09 13.88
N GLU A 107 7.90 14.21 14.54
CA GLU A 107 8.41 15.47 15.07
C GLU A 107 9.08 16.27 13.94
N VAL A 108 8.66 17.53 13.80
CA VAL A 108 9.14 18.45 12.77
C VAL A 108 9.64 19.72 13.44
N GLU A 109 10.94 19.97 13.33
CA GLU A 109 11.55 21.21 13.82
C GLU A 109 11.25 22.40 12.88
N LEU A 110 11.34 23.62 13.37
CA LEU A 110 11.06 24.81 12.55
C LEU A 110 11.94 24.88 11.30
N TYR A 111 13.24 24.56 11.41
CA TYR A 111 14.14 24.58 10.24
C TYR A 111 13.73 23.55 9.18
N GLN A 112 13.21 22.40 9.61
CA GLN A 112 12.68 21.36 8.73
C GLN A 112 11.43 21.90 8.05
N PHE A 113 10.47 22.38 8.82
CA PHE A 113 9.24 22.99 8.32
C PHE A 113 9.51 24.09 7.29
N THR A 114 10.45 25.01 7.55
CA THR A 114 10.88 26.03 6.59
C THR A 114 11.43 25.40 5.31
N LYS A 115 12.23 24.35 5.41
CA LYS A 115 12.80 23.67 4.23
C LYS A 115 11.73 23.05 3.32
N SER A 116 10.65 22.49 3.89
CA SER A 116 9.58 21.86 3.11
C SER A 116 8.48 22.83 2.67
N THR A 117 8.30 23.97 3.32
CA THR A 117 7.15 24.86 3.07
C THR A 117 7.54 26.24 2.56
N GLY A 118 8.75 26.70 2.87
CA GLY A 118 9.19 28.07 2.68
C GLY A 118 8.78 29.03 3.81
N GLU A 119 7.92 28.60 4.74
CA GLU A 119 7.47 29.43 5.85
C GLU A 119 8.53 29.53 6.96
N THR A 120 8.78 30.75 7.46
CA THR A 120 9.83 30.99 8.48
C THR A 120 9.33 30.85 9.91
N THR A 121 8.03 30.68 10.10
CA THR A 121 7.35 30.44 11.38
C THR A 121 6.25 29.41 11.19
N PHE A 122 5.88 28.69 12.24
CA PHE A 122 4.65 27.87 12.21
C PHE A 122 3.42 28.80 12.14
N PRO A 123 2.48 28.59 11.19
CA PRO A 123 1.22 29.32 11.19
C PRO A 123 0.38 29.08 12.45
N ASP A 124 -0.45 30.05 12.83
CA ASP A 124 -1.24 30.02 14.07
C ASP A 124 -2.09 28.76 14.24
N TYR A 125 -2.66 28.22 13.15
CA TYR A 125 -3.48 27.01 13.19
C TYR A 125 -2.72 25.74 13.58
N LEU A 126 -1.37 25.74 13.48
CA LEU A 126 -0.52 24.63 13.91
C LEU A 126 -0.12 24.70 15.38
N HIS A 127 -0.30 25.83 16.07
CA HIS A 127 0.20 26.02 17.44
C HIS A 127 -0.33 24.98 18.44
N LYS A 128 -1.53 24.45 18.21
CA LYS A 128 -2.12 23.38 19.04
C LYS A 128 -1.37 22.04 18.99
N TYR A 129 -0.52 21.84 17.99
CA TYR A 129 0.28 20.63 17.82
C TYR A 129 1.76 20.84 18.17
N ILE A 130 2.13 22.03 18.66
CA ILE A 130 3.51 22.34 19.04
C ILE A 130 3.72 21.99 20.51
N ASP A 131 4.79 21.24 20.77
CA ASP A 131 5.28 20.94 22.10
C ASP A 131 6.79 21.21 22.14
N ASN A 132 7.25 22.01 23.10
CA ASN A 132 8.66 22.40 23.25
C ASN A 132 9.35 22.90 21.94
N SER A 133 8.64 23.72 21.16
CA SER A 133 9.09 24.26 19.85
C SER A 133 9.17 23.24 18.70
N THR A 134 8.69 22.03 18.91
CA THR A 134 8.61 20.96 17.90
C THR A 134 7.17 20.74 17.50
N LEU A 135 6.90 20.73 16.19
CA LEU A 135 5.58 20.41 15.66
C LEU A 135 5.37 18.89 15.64
N LYS A 136 4.32 18.41 16.29
CA LYS A 136 3.94 16.99 16.31
C LYS A 136 2.87 16.70 15.25
N VAL A 137 3.25 16.09 14.14
CA VAL A 137 2.33 15.77 13.04
C VAL A 137 1.91 14.31 13.11
N TYR A 138 0.65 14.00 13.44
CA TYR A 138 0.11 12.63 13.53
C TYR A 138 -0.06 11.98 12.14
N ALA A 139 1.08 11.68 11.52
CA ALA A 139 1.20 11.16 10.16
C ALA A 139 1.55 9.67 10.11
N ASN A 140 1.64 9.01 11.26
CA ASN A 140 2.01 7.60 11.36
C ASN A 140 0.94 6.80 12.10
N GLY A 141 0.89 5.50 11.81
CA GLY A 141 0.11 4.60 12.63
C GLY A 141 0.10 3.17 12.15
N THR A 142 -0.54 2.32 12.96
CA THR A 142 -0.87 0.94 12.61
C THR A 142 -2.37 0.75 12.62
N LEU A 143 -2.85 -0.14 11.76
CA LEU A 143 -4.25 -0.48 11.62
C LEU A 143 -4.38 -1.99 11.42
N HIS A 144 -5.12 -2.63 12.31
CA HIS A 144 -5.54 -4.02 12.16
C HIS A 144 -7.05 -4.09 12.03
N PHE A 145 -7.54 -4.96 11.14
CA PHE A 145 -8.96 -5.21 10.99
C PHE A 145 -9.20 -6.58 10.36
N ASN A 146 -10.45 -7.01 10.40
CA ASN A 146 -10.92 -8.19 9.71
C ASN A 146 -11.79 -7.78 8.51
N VAL A 147 -11.53 -8.36 7.34
CA VAL A 147 -12.40 -8.26 6.16
C VAL A 147 -12.78 -9.66 5.68
N LYS A 148 -14.08 -9.97 5.60
CA LYS A 148 -14.58 -11.29 5.15
C LYS A 148 -13.89 -12.48 5.85
N ASN A 149 -13.68 -12.38 7.16
CA ASN A 149 -12.97 -13.37 7.99
C ASN A 149 -11.47 -13.52 7.64
N ARG A 150 -10.81 -12.44 7.20
CA ARG A 150 -9.37 -12.39 6.90
C ARG A 150 -8.73 -11.27 7.72
N ASN A 151 -7.70 -11.60 8.50
CA ASN A 151 -6.97 -10.63 9.32
C ASN A 151 -5.97 -9.85 8.46
N VAL A 152 -6.01 -8.52 8.60
CA VAL A 152 -5.19 -7.57 7.86
C VAL A 152 -4.45 -6.69 8.86
N GLY A 153 -3.16 -6.46 8.63
CA GLY A 153 -2.36 -5.47 9.34
C GLY A 153 -1.75 -4.47 8.36
N LEU A 154 -1.91 -3.18 8.62
CA LEU A 154 -1.37 -2.09 7.82
C LEU A 154 -0.53 -1.17 8.70
N LYS A 155 0.54 -0.62 8.12
CA LYS A 155 1.38 0.37 8.79
C LYS A 155 1.80 1.45 7.81
N VAL A 156 1.68 2.70 8.23
CA VAL A 156 2.11 3.86 7.46
C VAL A 156 3.02 4.70 8.32
N ILE A 157 4.15 5.11 7.74
CA ILE A 157 5.11 6.01 8.37
C ILE A 157 5.38 7.18 7.41
N TRP A 158 5.44 8.38 7.96
CA TRP A 158 5.88 9.60 7.31
C TRP A 158 7.05 10.18 8.09
N ASN A 159 8.26 9.76 7.77
CA ASN A 159 9.47 10.35 8.35
C ASN A 159 9.70 11.76 7.79
N TRP A 160 10.57 12.54 8.42
CA TRP A 160 10.95 13.84 7.87
C TRP A 160 11.64 13.72 6.50
N GLN A 161 12.78 13.04 6.44
CA GLN A 161 13.61 12.88 5.25
C GLN A 161 14.24 11.49 5.24
N ALA A 162 14.39 10.90 4.05
CA ALA A 162 15.11 9.64 3.90
C ALA A 162 16.61 9.87 4.16
N PRO A 163 17.34 8.90 4.74
CA PRO A 163 18.79 8.95 4.81
C PRO A 163 19.41 9.16 3.42
N GLU A 164 20.62 9.73 3.34
CA GLU A 164 21.30 9.94 2.07
C GLU A 164 21.46 8.60 1.31
N GLY A 165 21.12 8.62 0.01
CA GLY A 165 21.10 7.41 -0.81
C GLY A 165 19.94 6.44 -0.51
N SER A 166 18.95 6.87 0.28
CA SER A 166 17.70 6.13 0.53
C SER A 166 16.51 6.75 -0.20
N SER A 167 15.40 6.02 -0.25
CA SER A 167 14.11 6.48 -0.77
C SER A 167 12.97 5.96 0.11
N ASP A 168 11.73 6.20 -0.30
CA ASP A 168 10.54 5.57 0.26
C ASP A 168 10.69 4.04 0.20
N THR A 169 10.17 3.35 1.21
CA THR A 169 10.17 1.89 1.27
C THR A 169 8.74 1.37 1.29
N PHE A 170 8.59 0.17 0.75
CA PHE A 170 7.31 -0.53 0.75
C PHE A 170 7.57 -2.01 0.97
N MET A 171 6.71 -2.65 1.76
CA MET A 171 6.64 -4.10 1.75
C MET A 171 5.22 -4.60 1.93
N SER A 172 4.92 -5.73 1.30
CA SER A 172 3.69 -6.47 1.50
C SER A 172 4.01 -7.95 1.67
N VAL A 173 3.16 -8.63 2.43
CA VAL A 173 3.13 -10.09 2.54
C VAL A 173 1.68 -10.53 2.46
N ILE A 174 1.36 -11.37 1.49
CA ILE A 174 0.01 -11.91 1.26
C ILE A 174 0.09 -13.43 1.27
N LYS A 175 -0.61 -14.07 2.21
CA LYS A 175 -0.49 -15.51 2.48
C LYS A 175 -1.67 -16.28 1.92
N GLY A 176 -1.40 -17.12 0.93
CA GLY A 176 -2.32 -18.10 0.39
C GLY A 176 -2.07 -19.48 0.98
N THR A 177 -2.99 -20.41 0.79
CA THR A 177 -2.83 -21.79 1.26
C THR A 177 -1.72 -22.55 0.54
N LYS A 178 -1.31 -22.11 -0.66
CA LYS A 178 -0.27 -22.76 -1.48
C LYS A 178 0.93 -21.87 -1.84
N ALA A 179 0.84 -20.56 -1.64
CA ALA A 179 1.94 -19.63 -1.88
C ALA A 179 1.89 -18.42 -0.94
N VAL A 180 3.03 -17.80 -0.70
CA VAL A 180 3.14 -16.48 -0.07
C VAL A 180 3.71 -15.52 -1.09
N LEU A 181 2.99 -14.44 -1.40
CA LEU A 181 3.50 -13.38 -2.25
C LEU A 181 4.06 -12.28 -1.38
N LYS A 182 5.20 -11.73 -1.80
CA LYS A 182 5.84 -10.60 -1.13
C LYS A 182 6.22 -9.54 -2.13
N THR A 183 5.87 -8.31 -1.84
CA THR A 183 6.43 -7.16 -2.53
C THR A 183 7.44 -6.48 -1.62
N VAL A 184 8.62 -6.14 -2.13
CA VAL A 184 9.67 -5.48 -1.34
C VAL A 184 10.29 -4.35 -2.14
N GLN A 185 10.40 -3.18 -1.53
CA GLN A 185 11.09 -1.99 -2.02
C GLN A 185 11.95 -1.46 -0.89
N ASN A 186 13.23 -1.81 -0.90
CA ASN A 186 14.20 -1.32 0.06
C ASN A 186 15.60 -1.18 -0.58
N LYS A 187 16.61 -0.90 0.25
CA LYS A 187 18.00 -0.72 -0.19
C LYS A 187 18.56 -1.92 -0.98
N ASP A 188 18.20 -3.15 -0.61
CA ASP A 188 18.73 -4.37 -1.23
C ASP A 188 18.27 -4.53 -2.69
N GLN A 189 17.16 -3.89 -3.06
CA GLN A 189 16.66 -3.82 -4.44
C GLN A 189 16.91 -2.45 -5.09
N GLY A 190 17.76 -1.60 -4.50
CA GLY A 190 18.03 -0.24 -4.98
C GLY A 190 16.78 0.65 -4.97
N PHE A 191 15.85 0.41 -4.04
CA PHE A 191 14.55 1.06 -3.92
C PHE A 191 13.63 0.89 -5.15
N VAL A 192 13.91 -0.11 -5.99
CA VAL A 192 12.99 -0.56 -7.03
C VAL A 192 12.13 -1.68 -6.47
N LYS A 193 10.82 -1.48 -6.43
CA LYS A 193 9.85 -2.47 -5.96
C LYS A 193 10.02 -3.80 -6.71
N GLN A 194 10.08 -4.92 -6.01
CA GLN A 194 10.20 -6.26 -6.59
C GLN A 194 9.14 -7.19 -6.00
N LEU A 195 8.69 -8.16 -6.81
CA LEU A 195 7.67 -9.14 -6.45
C LEU A 195 8.29 -10.54 -6.33
N TYR A 196 8.03 -11.20 -5.23
CA TYR A 196 8.51 -12.54 -4.94
C TYR A 196 7.33 -13.49 -4.68
N VAL A 197 7.50 -14.75 -5.08
CA VAL A 197 6.59 -15.83 -4.72
C VAL A 197 7.38 -16.87 -3.93
N GLN A 198 6.91 -17.18 -2.73
CA GLN A 198 7.52 -18.14 -1.83
C GLN A 198 6.59 -19.33 -1.61
N LYS A 199 7.14 -20.52 -1.69
CA LYS A 199 6.49 -21.77 -1.29
C LYS A 199 6.29 -21.81 0.23
N PRO A 200 5.11 -22.19 0.74
CA PRO A 200 4.91 -22.46 2.15
C PRO A 200 5.69 -23.71 2.59
N GLU A 201 5.87 -23.85 3.90
CA GLU A 201 6.43 -25.07 4.48
C GLU A 201 5.51 -26.28 4.22
N GLY A 202 6.08 -27.46 4.06
CA GLY A 202 5.33 -28.71 3.85
C GLY A 202 4.81 -28.96 2.43
N LEU A 203 4.76 -27.97 1.54
CA LEU A 203 4.39 -28.19 0.13
C LEU A 203 5.55 -28.79 -0.67
N ASP A 204 5.26 -29.68 -1.62
CA ASP A 204 6.28 -30.25 -2.51
C ASP A 204 6.92 -29.17 -3.41
N GLN A 205 8.23 -29.27 -3.61
CA GLN A 205 9.01 -28.26 -4.34
C GLN A 205 8.73 -28.29 -5.84
N ASP A 206 8.62 -29.50 -6.41
CA ASP A 206 8.47 -29.70 -7.85
C ASP A 206 7.03 -29.38 -8.28
N GLU A 207 6.05 -29.77 -7.46
CA GLU A 207 4.65 -29.37 -7.63
C GLU A 207 4.49 -27.84 -7.63
N PHE A 208 5.05 -27.17 -6.61
CA PHE A 208 4.98 -25.71 -6.51
C PHE A 208 5.64 -25.03 -7.71
N TYR A 209 6.83 -25.49 -8.10
CA TYR A 209 7.54 -24.93 -9.25
C TYR A 209 6.76 -25.14 -10.55
N GLY A 210 6.18 -26.33 -10.76
CA GLY A 210 5.34 -26.62 -11.91
C GLY A 210 4.08 -25.73 -11.98
N ASN A 211 3.43 -25.47 -10.85
CA ASN A 211 2.28 -24.56 -10.78
C ASN A 211 2.68 -23.10 -11.02
N LEU A 212 3.82 -22.66 -10.48
CA LEU A 212 4.36 -21.33 -10.73
C LEU A 212 4.72 -21.15 -12.21
N GLN A 213 5.32 -22.16 -12.85
CA GLN A 213 5.64 -22.12 -14.27
C GLN A 213 4.39 -21.95 -15.13
N LYS A 214 3.35 -22.77 -14.90
CA LYS A 214 2.07 -22.64 -15.60
C LYS A 214 1.42 -21.26 -15.40
N ALA A 215 1.49 -20.72 -14.18
CA ALA A 215 0.98 -19.39 -13.88
C ALA A 215 1.71 -18.30 -14.68
N ILE A 216 3.05 -18.36 -14.74
CA ILE A 216 3.86 -17.42 -15.51
C ILE A 216 3.61 -17.59 -17.02
N GLU A 217 3.50 -18.81 -17.53
CA GLU A 217 3.16 -19.07 -18.94
C GLU A 217 1.81 -18.46 -19.32
N LYS A 218 0.80 -18.58 -18.45
CA LYS A 218 -0.52 -17.95 -18.65
C LYS A 218 -0.42 -16.42 -18.66
N ILE A 219 0.30 -15.84 -17.71
CA ILE A 219 0.50 -14.38 -17.62
C ILE A 219 1.22 -13.85 -18.87
N ARG A 220 2.20 -14.60 -19.40
CA ARG A 220 2.97 -14.23 -20.59
C ARG A 220 2.14 -14.12 -21.88
N ILE A 221 0.94 -14.68 -21.92
CA ILE A 221 0.01 -14.49 -23.05
C ILE A 221 -0.36 -13.01 -23.19
N THR A 222 -0.60 -12.33 -22.06
CA THR A 222 -0.95 -10.91 -22.02
C THR A 222 0.27 -10.01 -21.79
N TYR A 223 1.26 -10.49 -21.02
CA TYR A 223 2.46 -9.74 -20.65
C TYR A 223 3.73 -10.53 -21.01
N PRO A 224 4.14 -10.55 -22.30
CA PRO A 224 5.21 -11.42 -22.79
C PRO A 224 6.58 -11.23 -22.11
N PHE A 225 6.82 -10.05 -21.53
CA PHE A 225 8.03 -9.66 -20.82
C PHE A 225 8.14 -10.24 -19.40
N VAL A 226 7.06 -10.78 -18.82
CA VAL A 226 7.08 -11.34 -17.48
C VAL A 226 7.84 -12.67 -17.49
N SER A 227 8.76 -12.83 -16.54
CA SER A 227 9.47 -14.09 -16.34
C SER A 227 9.71 -14.33 -14.85
N MET A 228 10.41 -15.42 -14.50
CA MET A 228 10.79 -15.70 -13.11
C MET A 228 12.22 -16.22 -13.03
N SER A 229 12.86 -16.01 -11.88
CA SER A 229 14.19 -16.52 -11.57
C SER A 229 14.22 -17.06 -10.14
N ALA A 230 15.03 -18.09 -9.91
CA ALA A 230 15.28 -18.58 -8.56
C ALA A 230 16.09 -17.53 -7.77
N THR A 231 15.79 -17.40 -6.49
CA THR A 231 16.60 -16.60 -5.56
C THR A 231 17.64 -17.48 -4.86
N SER A 232 18.47 -16.89 -3.99
CA SER A 232 19.37 -17.64 -3.11
C SER A 232 18.63 -18.49 -2.08
N LYS A 233 17.35 -18.20 -1.81
CA LYS A 233 16.52 -18.91 -0.85
C LYS A 233 15.71 -19.99 -1.54
N LYS A 234 15.87 -21.24 -1.09
CA LYS A 234 15.14 -22.39 -1.62
C LYS A 234 13.63 -22.19 -1.49
N GLY A 235 12.90 -22.40 -2.59
CA GLY A 235 11.45 -22.23 -2.63
C GLY A 235 10.99 -20.78 -2.77
N GLU A 236 11.88 -19.82 -2.99
CA GLU A 236 11.54 -18.42 -3.25
C GLU A 236 12.03 -18.00 -4.64
N TYR A 237 11.14 -17.39 -5.40
CA TYR A 237 11.36 -16.98 -6.79
C TYR A 237 11.05 -15.50 -6.93
N LEU A 238 11.91 -14.80 -7.68
CA LEU A 238 11.68 -13.42 -8.11
C LEU A 238 10.83 -13.45 -9.39
N ILE A 239 9.78 -12.64 -9.44
CA ILE A 239 8.99 -12.40 -10.64
C ILE A 239 9.58 -11.18 -11.35
N ASN A 240 10.26 -11.45 -12.45
CA ASN A 240 10.94 -10.44 -13.23
C ASN A 240 9.93 -9.70 -14.11
N ILE A 241 9.76 -8.42 -13.83
CA ILE A 241 8.98 -7.47 -14.62
C ILE A 241 9.95 -6.35 -14.99
N PRO A 242 10.42 -6.22 -16.23
CA PRO A 242 11.41 -5.19 -16.58
C PRO A 242 10.90 -3.78 -16.30
N VAL A 243 11.77 -2.87 -15.84
CA VAL A 243 11.37 -1.52 -15.39
C VAL A 243 10.85 -0.68 -16.56
N GLU A 244 11.38 -0.89 -17.76
CA GLU A 244 10.90 -0.29 -19.00
C GLU A 244 9.44 -0.64 -19.34
N ASN A 245 8.90 -1.71 -18.75
CA ASN A 245 7.50 -2.11 -18.87
C ASN A 245 6.64 -1.67 -17.68
N ARG A 246 7.22 -0.94 -16.73
CA ARG A 246 6.53 -0.37 -15.57
C ARG A 246 6.38 1.13 -15.79
N GLU A 247 5.20 1.56 -16.20
CA GLU A 247 4.95 2.97 -16.38
C GLU A 247 5.07 3.75 -15.06
N GLY A 248 5.44 5.03 -15.17
CA GLY A 248 5.59 5.91 -14.03
C GLY A 248 4.25 6.35 -13.43
N HIS A 249 4.31 6.89 -12.21
CA HIS A 249 3.13 7.29 -11.44
C HIS A 249 2.21 8.30 -12.16
N GLU A 250 2.76 9.19 -13.01
CA GLU A 250 1.97 10.13 -13.80
C GLU A 250 1.04 9.43 -14.80
N SER A 251 1.51 8.35 -15.45
CA SER A 251 0.65 7.55 -16.34
C SER A 251 -0.50 6.90 -15.59
N HIS A 252 -0.27 6.48 -14.33
CA HIS A 252 -1.33 5.89 -13.50
C HIS A 252 -2.47 6.87 -13.24
N PHE A 253 -2.16 8.16 -13.04
CA PHE A 253 -3.18 9.19 -12.92
C PHE A 253 -4.01 9.35 -14.20
N ARG A 254 -3.36 9.30 -15.37
CA ARG A 254 -4.06 9.30 -16.66
C ARG A 254 -5.05 8.13 -16.75
N TYR A 255 -4.66 6.91 -16.37
CA TYR A 255 -5.56 5.75 -16.41
C TYR A 255 -6.75 5.85 -15.45
N VAL A 256 -6.55 6.44 -14.26
CA VAL A 256 -7.66 6.73 -13.33
C VAL A 256 -8.63 7.72 -13.97
N ALA A 257 -8.12 8.78 -14.60
CA ALA A 257 -8.96 9.78 -15.27
C ALA A 257 -9.74 9.15 -16.44
N GLU A 258 -9.09 8.35 -17.28
CA GLU A 258 -9.73 7.61 -18.37
C GLU A 258 -10.86 6.70 -17.87
N SER A 259 -10.62 5.98 -16.76
CA SER A 259 -11.62 5.10 -16.14
C SER A 259 -12.82 5.90 -15.60
N PHE A 260 -12.56 7.03 -14.94
CA PHE A 260 -13.61 7.93 -14.48
C PHE A 260 -14.46 8.47 -15.64
N PHE A 261 -13.83 8.94 -16.72
CA PHE A 261 -14.56 9.45 -17.89
C PHE A 261 -15.37 8.36 -18.58
N SER A 262 -14.84 7.14 -18.67
CA SER A 262 -15.59 5.99 -19.18
C SER A 262 -16.87 5.75 -18.37
N PHE A 263 -16.76 5.67 -17.03
CA PHE A 263 -17.92 5.50 -16.14
C PHE A 263 -18.91 6.66 -16.22
N LEU A 264 -18.43 7.89 -16.39
CA LEU A 264 -19.29 9.06 -16.50
C LEU A 264 -20.13 9.02 -17.79
N VAL A 265 -19.50 8.68 -18.92
CA VAL A 265 -20.15 8.62 -20.23
C VAL A 265 -21.13 7.44 -20.30
N ASN A 266 -20.69 6.26 -19.88
CA ASN A 266 -21.50 5.03 -19.98
C ASN A 266 -22.50 4.86 -18.83
N ARG A 267 -22.31 5.58 -17.71
CA ARG A 267 -23.12 5.51 -16.49
C ARG A 267 -23.16 4.11 -15.86
N ASP A 268 -22.04 3.39 -15.94
CA ASP A 268 -21.93 1.96 -15.65
C ASP A 268 -20.88 1.65 -14.57
N MET A 269 -20.58 2.60 -13.68
CA MET A 269 -19.66 2.35 -12.57
C MET A 269 -20.09 1.10 -11.78
N PRO A 270 -19.22 0.07 -11.66
CA PRO A 270 -19.56 -1.17 -10.98
C PRO A 270 -19.96 -0.94 -9.52
N GLU A 271 -20.91 -1.72 -9.02
CA GLU A 271 -21.37 -1.62 -7.63
C GLU A 271 -20.26 -1.89 -6.60
N TRP A 272 -19.30 -2.76 -6.94
CA TRP A 272 -18.15 -3.01 -6.09
C TRP A 272 -17.25 -1.77 -5.97
N GLU A 273 -17.14 -0.88 -6.97
CA GLU A 273 -16.34 0.36 -6.82
C GLU A 273 -16.98 1.28 -5.78
N LYS A 274 -18.32 1.39 -5.77
CA LYS A 274 -19.06 2.24 -4.84
C LYS A 274 -18.96 1.69 -3.41
N THR A 275 -19.31 0.42 -3.23
CA THR A 275 -19.33 -0.24 -1.92
C THR A 275 -17.93 -0.34 -1.32
N ASN A 276 -16.91 -0.71 -2.11
CA ASN A 276 -15.54 -0.82 -1.63
C ASN A 276 -14.94 0.56 -1.30
N THR A 277 -15.35 1.63 -2.02
CA THR A 277 -14.96 3.00 -1.67
C THR A 277 -15.53 3.40 -0.30
N LEU A 278 -16.81 3.12 -0.04
CA LEU A 278 -17.41 3.37 1.27
C LEU A 278 -16.74 2.54 2.37
N ALA A 279 -16.46 1.26 2.12
CA ALA A 279 -15.78 0.41 3.09
C ALA A 279 -14.36 0.87 3.42
N LYS A 280 -13.61 1.30 2.40
CA LYS A 280 -12.29 1.89 2.57
C LYS A 280 -12.32 3.12 3.48
N TYR A 281 -13.23 4.07 3.22
CA TYR A 281 -13.34 5.27 4.04
C TYR A 281 -13.93 5.00 5.43
N TYR A 282 -14.82 4.03 5.57
CA TYR A 282 -15.29 3.55 6.87
C TYR A 282 -14.12 3.04 7.72
N ILE A 283 -13.25 2.20 7.14
CA ILE A 283 -12.09 1.67 7.86
C ILE A 283 -11.13 2.78 8.27
N THR A 284 -10.75 3.68 7.35
CA THR A 284 -9.77 4.72 7.65
C THR A 284 -10.27 5.73 8.67
N THR A 285 -11.52 6.17 8.56
CA THR A 285 -12.11 7.12 9.52
C THR A 285 -12.33 6.46 10.89
N LYS A 286 -12.79 5.21 10.93
CA LYS A 286 -12.93 4.48 12.19
C LYS A 286 -11.59 4.20 12.86
N ALA A 287 -10.52 4.00 12.07
CA ALA A 287 -9.18 3.86 12.60
C ALA A 287 -8.72 5.13 13.33
N VAL A 288 -8.98 6.32 12.78
CA VAL A 288 -8.68 7.60 13.46
C VAL A 288 -9.44 7.73 14.77
N GLU A 289 -10.74 7.43 14.77
CA GLU A 289 -11.56 7.45 15.99
C GLU A 289 -10.98 6.52 17.07
N VAL A 290 -10.69 5.26 16.71
CA VAL A 290 -10.17 4.25 17.65
C VAL A 290 -8.76 4.58 18.15
N ALA A 291 -7.91 5.20 17.30
CA ALA A 291 -6.58 5.62 17.71
C ALA A 291 -6.65 6.74 18.75
N LYS A 292 -7.50 7.75 18.52
CA LYS A 292 -7.71 8.88 19.45
C LYS A 292 -8.29 8.47 20.79
N ASP A 293 -9.16 7.47 20.84
CA ASP A 293 -9.75 6.99 22.10
C ASP A 293 -8.72 6.29 23.02
N ARG A 294 -7.53 5.98 22.50
CA ARG A 294 -6.45 5.28 23.23
C ARG A 294 -5.29 6.19 23.65
N ASP A 295 -5.27 7.43 23.16
CA ASP A 295 -4.33 8.49 23.53
C ASP A 295 -4.80 9.23 24.80
#